data_AF-A0A2L0D3I1-F1
#
_entry.id   AF-A0A2L0D3I1-F1
#
_cell.length_a   1.000
_cell.length_b   1.000
_cell.length_c   1.000
_cell.angle_alpha   90.00
_cell.angle_beta   90.00
_cell.angle_gamma   90.00
#
_symmetry.space_group_name_H-M   'P 1'
#
loop_
_entity.id
_entity.type
_entity.pdbx_description
1 polymer ?
#
loop_
_entity_poly.entity_id
_entity_poly.type
_entity_poly.pdbx_seq_one_letter_code
_entity_poly.pdbx_strand_id
1 'polypeptide(L)'
;MVDRRKLQDLDDQYEENLRDIRQLRDNLEDNYQEFMSTTDRLREHVYQVIIGQGLDIPQEAQLYLYEMDSNQEQFQAECYRLMDELDERQITVRRDYERQVEDLYMMVKNQLDNKETK
;
A
#
# COMPACT_ATOMS: atom_id res chain seq x y z
N MET A 1 -17.18 20.37 28.05
CA MET A 1 -15.78 19.91 28.08
C MET A 1 -15.67 18.78 27.09
N VAL A 2 -14.72 18.82 26.15
CA VAL A 2 -14.51 17.71 25.20
C VAL A 2 -14.20 16.44 25.99
N ASP A 3 -14.84 15.35 25.60
CA ASP A 3 -14.59 14.04 26.18
C ASP A 3 -13.18 13.59 25.78
N ARG A 4 -12.22 13.89 26.67
CA ARG A 4 -10.79 13.62 26.43
C ARG A 4 -10.50 12.14 26.19
N ARG A 5 -11.30 11.24 26.77
CA ARG A 5 -11.11 9.80 26.56
C ARG A 5 -11.49 9.42 25.14
N LYS A 6 -12.64 9.89 24.66
CA LYS A 6 -13.07 9.63 23.28
C LYS A 6 -12.11 10.21 22.25
N LEU A 7 -11.57 11.41 22.50
CA LEU A 7 -10.57 11.98 21.60
C LEU A 7 -9.30 11.12 21.57
N GLN A 8 -8.85 10.67 22.74
CA GLN A 8 -7.68 9.79 22.84
C GLN A 8 -7.92 8.43 22.17
N ASP A 9 -9.10 7.84 22.32
CA ASP A 9 -9.45 6.59 21.64
C ASP A 9 -9.44 6.76 20.10
N LEU A 10 -9.87 7.92 19.58
CA LEU A 10 -9.80 8.25 18.15
C LEU A 10 -8.36 8.45 17.67
N ASP A 11 -7.52 9.11 18.46
CA ASP A 11 -6.10 9.29 18.17
C ASP A 11 -5.40 7.92 18.07
N ASP A 12 -5.61 7.06 19.06
CA ASP A 12 -5.01 5.72 19.10
C ASP A 12 -5.47 4.86 17.91
N GLN A 13 -6.76 4.89 17.58
CA GLN A 13 -7.31 4.16 16.43
C GLN A 13 -6.78 4.71 15.10
N TYR A 14 -6.63 6.03 14.97
CA TYR A 14 -6.06 6.65 13.78
C TYR A 14 -4.60 6.24 13.58
N GLU A 15 -3.80 6.26 14.66
CA GLU A 15 -2.40 5.83 14.62
C GLU A 15 -2.26 4.34 14.28
N GLU A 16 -3.10 3.47 14.85
CA GLU A 16 -3.12 2.04 14.54
C GLU A 16 -3.42 1.80 13.05
N ASN A 17 -4.48 2.44 12.52
CA ASN A 17 -4.83 2.31 11.11
C ASN A 17 -3.72 2.81 10.17
N LEU A 18 -3.05 3.92 10.51
CA LEU A 18 -1.92 4.41 9.72
C LEU A 18 -0.73 3.45 9.78
N ARG A 19 -0.49 2.82 10.93
CA ARG A 19 0.58 1.84 11.09
C ARG A 19 0.34 0.62 10.22
N ASP A 20 -0.88 0.10 10.21
CA ASP A 20 -1.27 -1.04 9.38
C ASP A 20 -1.08 -0.74 7.89
N ILE A 21 -1.50 0.45 7.44
CA ILE A 21 -1.31 0.87 6.04
C ILE A 21 0.18 0.94 5.68
N ARG A 22 1.01 1.52 6.55
CA ARG A 22 2.46 1.56 6.32
C ARG A 22 3.07 0.17 6.26
N GLN A 23 2.70 -0.72 7.17
CA GLN A 23 3.22 -2.08 7.17
C GLN A 23 2.82 -2.85 5.91
N LEU A 24 1.59 -2.68 5.42
CA LEU A 24 1.15 -3.27 4.15
C LEU A 24 1.95 -2.72 2.97
N ARG A 25 2.23 -1.41 2.97
CA ARG A 25 3.04 -0.75 1.95
C ARG A 25 4.48 -1.28 1.95
N ASP A 26 5.11 -1.34 3.12
CA ASP A 26 6.48 -1.84 3.27
C ASP A 26 6.58 -3.29 2.76
N ASN A 27 5.63 -4.16 3.16
CA ASN A 27 5.58 -5.54 2.68
C ASN A 27 5.38 -5.62 1.15
N LEU A 28 4.58 -4.74 0.56
CA LEU A 28 4.35 -4.71 -0.87
C LEU A 28 5.60 -4.25 -1.63
N GLU A 29 6.32 -3.24 -1.11
CA GLU A 29 7.59 -2.78 -1.66
C GLU A 29 8.67 -3.88 -1.57
N ASP A 30 8.76 -4.58 -0.44
CA ASP A 30 9.68 -5.71 -0.25
C ASP A 30 9.39 -6.84 -1.25
N ASN A 31 8.13 -7.26 -1.36
CA ASN A 31 7.71 -8.28 -2.32
C ASN A 31 7.99 -7.84 -3.76
N TYR A 32 7.79 -6.56 -4.07
CA TYR A 32 8.09 -6.02 -5.38
C TYR A 32 9.58 -6.12 -5.70
N GLN A 33 10.44 -5.68 -4.79
CA GLN A 33 11.88 -5.74 -4.97
C GLN A 33 12.38 -7.18 -5.11
N GLU A 34 11.89 -8.10 -4.28
CA GLU A 34 12.27 -9.51 -4.33
C GLU A 34 11.87 -10.14 -5.67
N PHE A 35 10.64 -9.91 -6.13
CA PHE A 35 10.14 -10.46 -7.38
C PHE A 35 10.93 -9.93 -8.58
N MET A 36 11.16 -8.62 -8.64
CA MET A 36 11.90 -7.98 -9.75
C MET A 36 13.34 -8.48 -9.79
N SER A 37 14.03 -8.48 -8.63
CA SER A 37 15.42 -8.95 -8.56
C SER A 37 15.56 -10.43 -8.92
N THR A 38 14.61 -11.27 -8.49
CA THR A 38 14.63 -12.70 -8.80
C THR A 38 14.38 -12.95 -10.29
N THR A 39 13.42 -12.25 -10.88
CA THR A 39 13.08 -12.38 -12.30
C THR A 39 14.23 -11.92 -13.20
N ASP A 40 14.86 -10.80 -12.87
CA ASP A 40 16.03 -10.29 -13.59
C ASP A 40 17.22 -11.27 -13.51
N ARG A 41 17.52 -11.81 -12.32
CA ARG A 41 18.59 -12.81 -12.14
C ARG A 41 18.33 -14.10 -12.92
N LEU A 42 17.10 -14.60 -12.89
CA LEU A 42 16.73 -15.80 -13.65
C LEU A 42 16.93 -15.59 -15.15
N ARG A 43 16.52 -14.42 -15.65
CA ARG A 43 16.70 -14.03 -17.05
C ARG A 43 18.18 -13.93 -17.42
N GLU A 44 18.99 -13.26 -16.60
CA GLU A 44 20.43 -13.16 -16.80
C GLU A 44 21.10 -14.55 -16.83
N HIS A 45 20.70 -15.46 -15.94
CA HIS A 45 21.21 -16.84 -15.94
C HIS A 45 20.87 -17.58 -17.23
N VAL A 46 19.65 -17.47 -17.73
CA VAL A 46 19.26 -18.07 -19.03
C VAL A 46 20.15 -17.53 -20.15
N TYR A 47 20.34 -16.21 -20.23
CA TYR A 47 21.21 -15.60 -21.23
C TYR A 47 22.67 -16.04 -21.08
N GLN A 48 23.23 -16.04 -19.87
CA GLN A 48 24.61 -16.42 -19.63
C GLN A 48 24.89 -17.89 -19.95
N VAL A 49 23.99 -18.81 -19.60
CA VAL A 49 24.15 -20.24 -19.90
C VAL A 49 24.17 -20.47 -21.41
N ILE A 50 23.31 -19.79 -22.15
CA ILE A 50 23.14 -20.03 -23.58
C ILE A 50 24.22 -19.30 -24.40
N ILE A 51 24.42 -18.00 -24.14
CA ILE A 51 25.44 -17.19 -24.82
C ILE A 51 26.85 -17.67 -24.44
N GLY A 52 27.06 -18.05 -23.18
CA GLY A 52 28.35 -18.58 -22.71
C GLY A 52 28.74 -19.92 -23.34
N GLN A 53 27.78 -20.66 -23.89
CA GLN A 53 28.01 -21.88 -24.66
C GLN A 53 28.11 -21.62 -26.17
N GLY A 54 27.96 -20.37 -26.63
CA GLY A 54 27.97 -20.01 -28.04
C GLY A 54 26.78 -20.59 -28.82
N LEU A 55 25.69 -20.91 -28.12
CA LEU A 55 24.48 -21.49 -28.68
C LEU A 55 23.41 -20.41 -28.87
N ASP A 56 22.55 -20.60 -29.87
CA ASP A 56 21.33 -19.82 -29.99
C ASP A 56 20.30 -20.27 -28.96
N ILE A 57 19.49 -19.34 -28.46
CA ILE A 57 18.41 -19.64 -27.51
C ILE A 57 17.35 -20.50 -28.21
N PRO A 58 17.07 -21.72 -27.71
CA PRO A 58 16.01 -22.57 -28.25
C PRO A 58 14.67 -21.84 -28.27
N GLN A 59 13.83 -22.12 -29.27
CA GLN A 59 12.56 -21.42 -29.46
C GLN A 59 11.64 -21.57 -28.23
N GLU A 60 11.68 -22.72 -27.58
CA GLU A 60 10.95 -22.98 -26.33
C GLU A 60 11.43 -22.08 -25.18
N ALA A 61 12.75 -21.88 -25.07
CA ALA A 61 13.32 -20.98 -24.07
C ALA A 61 12.98 -19.51 -24.37
N GLN A 62 12.90 -19.12 -25.65
CA GLN A 62 12.44 -17.79 -26.03
C GLN A 62 10.99 -17.53 -25.61
N LEU A 63 10.11 -18.54 -25.73
CA LEU A 63 8.72 -18.45 -25.28
C LEU A 63 8.66 -18.21 -23.76
N TYR A 64 9.42 -18.98 -22.97
CA TYR A 64 9.43 -18.80 -21.52
C TYR A 64 10.00 -17.44 -21.08
N LEU A 65 11.01 -16.91 -21.78
CA LEU A 65 11.53 -15.57 -21.52
C LEU A 65 10.46 -14.50 -21.80
N TYR A 66 9.70 -14.65 -22.88
CA TYR A 66 8.58 -13.75 -23.18
C TYR A 66 7.46 -13.84 -22.13
N GLU A 67 7.13 -15.04 -21.66
CA GLU A 67 6.16 -15.22 -20.58
C GLU A 67 6.65 -14.59 -19.26
N MET A 68 7.95 -14.68 -18.96
CA MET A 68 8.55 -14.00 -17.81
C MET A 68 8.40 -12.48 -17.92
N ASP A 69 8.66 -11.90 -19.10
CA ASP A 69 8.43 -10.46 -19.35
C ASP A 69 6.99 -10.07 -19.11
N SER A 70 6.05 -10.82 -19.69
CA SER A 70 4.62 -10.52 -19.53
C SER A 70 4.17 -10.64 -18.07
N ASN A 71 4.63 -11.66 -17.35
CA ASN A 71 4.31 -11.84 -15.94
C ASN A 71 4.91 -10.72 -15.08
N GLN A 72 6.11 -10.24 -15.42
CA GLN A 72 6.74 -9.13 -14.72
C GLN A 72 5.98 -7.82 -14.90
N GLU A 73 5.53 -7.52 -16.12
CA GLU A 73 4.68 -6.36 -16.40
C GLU A 73 3.34 -6.44 -15.65
N GLN A 74 2.70 -7.61 -15.66
CA GLN A 74 1.43 -7.83 -14.93
C GLN A 74 1.60 -7.66 -13.43
N PHE A 75 2.65 -8.25 -12.85
CA PHE A 75 2.94 -8.13 -11.43
C PHE A 75 3.25 -6.69 -11.03
N GLN A 76 4.02 -5.96 -11.85
CA GLN A 76 4.31 -4.55 -11.61
C GLN A 76 3.04 -3.69 -11.64
N ALA A 77 2.16 -3.91 -12.63
CA ALA A 77 0.89 -3.21 -12.73
C ALA A 77 0.00 -3.47 -11.50
N GLU A 78 -0.06 -4.72 -11.05
CA GLU A 78 -0.82 -5.09 -9.86
C GLU A 78 -0.25 -4.46 -8.58
N CYS A 79 1.08 -4.42 -8.43
CA CYS A 79 1.72 -3.73 -7.30
C CYS A 79 1.37 -2.25 -7.27
N TYR A 80 1.42 -1.55 -8.42
CA TYR A 80 1.04 -0.13 -8.47
C TYR A 80 -0.44 0.08 -8.16
N ARG A 81 -1.31 -0.78 -8.66
CA ARG A 81 -2.74 -0.74 -8.34
C ARG A 81 -2.99 -0.88 -6.83
N LEU A 82 -2.30 -1.81 -6.17
CA LEU A 82 -2.40 -2.00 -4.72
C LEU A 82 -1.81 -0.83 -3.93
N MET A 83 -0.73 -0.20 -4.41
CA MET A 83 -0.18 1.02 -3.82
C MET A 83 -1.18 2.18 -3.87
N ASP A 84 -1.85 2.36 -5.01
CA ASP A 84 -2.90 3.37 -5.18
C ASP A 84 -4.07 3.12 -4.21
N GLU A 85 -4.50 1.86 -4.05
CA GLU A 85 -5.55 1.49 -3.07
C GLU A 85 -5.14 1.82 -1.61
N LEU A 86 -3.87 1.62 -1.26
CA LEU A 86 -3.35 1.98 0.06
C LEU A 86 -3.33 3.50 0.27
N ASP A 87 -2.96 4.27 -0.75
CA ASP A 87 -2.99 5.74 -0.71
C ASP A 87 -4.43 6.26 -0.56
N GLU A 88 -5.39 5.70 -1.30
CA GLU A 88 -6.82 6.01 -1.15
C GLU A 88 -7.36 5.64 0.24
N ARG A 89 -6.95 4.50 0.77
CA ARG A 89 -7.31 4.06 2.13
C ARG A 89 -6.75 5.03 3.17
N GLN A 90 -5.51 5.49 3.02
CA GLN A 90 -4.90 6.47 3.91
C GLN A 90 -5.67 7.81 3.91
N ILE A 91 -6.06 8.28 2.72
CA ILE A 91 -6.88 9.48 2.58
C ILE A 91 -8.23 9.30 3.29
N THR A 92 -8.87 8.15 3.12
CA THR A 92 -10.15 7.83 3.76
C THR A 92 -10.03 7.83 5.28
N VAL A 93 -9.04 7.11 5.83
CA VAL A 93 -8.77 7.05 7.27
C VAL A 93 -8.56 8.44 7.87
N ARG A 94 -7.80 9.30 7.18
CA ARG A 94 -7.60 10.68 7.60
C ARG A 94 -8.89 11.49 7.60
N ARG A 95 -9.68 11.42 6.53
CA ARG A 95 -10.97 12.14 6.43
C ARG A 95 -11.95 11.70 7.50
N ASP A 96 -12.02 10.40 7.79
CA ASP A 96 -12.91 9.84 8.80
C ASP A 96 -12.50 10.26 10.20
N TYR A 97 -11.19 10.31 10.48
CA TYR A 97 -10.68 10.85 11.74
C TYR A 97 -11.02 12.34 11.88
N GLU A 98 -10.71 13.18 10.87
CA GLU A 98 -11.01 14.61 10.89
C GLU A 98 -12.50 14.88 11.13
N ARG A 99 -13.39 14.14 10.45
CA ARG A 99 -14.85 14.24 10.66
C ARG A 99 -15.26 13.89 12.08
N GLN A 100 -14.76 12.78 12.63
CA GLN A 100 -15.11 12.34 13.98
C GLN A 100 -14.64 13.32 15.06
N VAL A 101 -13.47 13.93 14.85
CA VAL A 101 -12.96 15.00 15.71
C VAL A 101 -13.87 16.24 15.63
N GLU A 102 -14.24 16.69 14.43
CA GLU A 102 -15.18 17.80 14.26
C GLU A 102 -16.52 17.56 14.95
N ASP A 103 -17.08 16.36 14.81
CA ASP A 103 -18.33 15.97 15.47
C ASP A 103 -18.23 16.07 17.00
N LEU A 104 -17.12 15.62 17.60
CA LEU A 104 -16.89 15.77 19.04
C LEU A 104 -16.85 17.24 19.47
N TYR A 105 -16.20 18.11 18.69
CA TYR A 105 -16.17 19.54 18.97
C TYR A 105 -17.54 20.21 18.80
N MET A 106 -18.29 19.85 17.77
CA MET A 106 -19.65 20.36 17.56
C MET A 106 -20.60 19.95 18.69
N MET A 107 -20.51 18.71 19.17
CA MET A 107 -21.32 18.26 20.31
C MET A 107 -21.07 19.11 21.56
N VAL A 108 -19.80 19.46 21.84
CA VAL A 108 -19.46 20.31 22.97
C VAL A 108 -19.98 21.73 22.79
N LYS A 109 -19.86 22.29 21.58
CA LYS A 109 -20.39 23.61 21.26
C LYS A 109 -21.91 23.68 21.49
N ASN A 110 -22.65 22.71 20.94
CA ASN A 110 -24.11 22.63 21.11
C ASN A 110 -24.52 22.44 22.58
N GLN A 111 -23.72 21.74 23.39
CA GLN A 111 -23.95 21.61 24.83
C GLN A 111 -23.71 22.91 25.61
N LEU A 112 -22.79 23.77 25.15
CA LEU A 112 -22.53 25.07 25.74
C LEU A 112 -23.64 26.06 25.37
N ASP A 113 -23.99 26.14 24.08
CA ASP A 113 -25.02 27.05 23.57
C ASP A 113 -26.40 26.79 24.22
N ASN A 114 -26.75 25.51 24.45
CA ASN A 114 -27.98 25.10 25.14
C ASN A 114 -27.97 25.35 26.66
N LYS A 115 -26.79 25.57 27.27
CA LYS A 115 -26.66 25.94 28.69
C LYS A 115 -26.75 27.45 28.90
N GLU A 116 -26.46 28.25 27.89
CA GLU A 116 -26.57 29.72 27.95
C GLU A 116 -28.01 30.22 27.69
N THR A 117 -28.87 29.38 27.11
CA THR A 117 -30.28 29.69 26.81
C THR A 117 -31.28 29.23 27.87
N LYS A 118 -30.82 28.66 29.00
CA LYS A 118 -31.65 28.25 30.16
C LYS A 118 -31.24 29.02 31.41
#